data_AF-A0A1D6H6K6-F1
#
_entry.id   AF-A0A1D6H6K6-F1
#
_cell.length_a   1.000
_cell.length_b   1.000
_cell.length_c   1.000
_cell.angle_alpha   90.00
_cell.angle_beta   90.00
_cell.angle_gamma   90.00
#
_symmetry.space_group_name_H-M   'P 1'
#
loop_
_entity.id
_entity.type
_entity.pdbx_description
1 polymer ?
#
loop_
_entity_poly.entity_id
_entity_poly.type
_entity_poly.pdbx_seq_one_letter_code
_entity_poly.pdbx_strand_id
1 'polypeptide(L)'
;MVHGLLHLLGFDHEVSKVAEEEMEKEEEHILNTLEWRGKGLIKSAYDIATVMEHLQNSVEADSNIEKVILQEKHQPKLSHIICDIDGTIMDYEGGLHEKSIGSLREAIATGVNVIMVTGKSRASTIRTFKLLDFREKGDFISETSPGVFLQGSLIYGRDGKKVHRAELDLDVCKEALLYSLKHRIPLVAYCEEQCLTLFEHPFVELLHTVHNENKVKVMHSIEDLLEYSSIQKLLLFDSTKEDSSVLRQHFSELSRGKAHVIKMHSNTIDIVPLNTSKGGGLRILLDHLGITKDCDLDSIGDYTRWLSNK
;
A
#
# COMPACT_ATOMS: atom_id res chain seq x y z
N MET A 1 -20.58 -2.58 -10.43
CA MET A 1 -19.85 -3.10 -11.62
C MET A 1 -20.75 -3.10 -12.87
N VAL A 2 -21.98 -3.64 -12.79
CA VAL A 2 -22.94 -3.66 -13.92
C VAL A 2 -23.33 -2.24 -14.38
N HIS A 3 -23.65 -1.33 -13.47
CA HIS A 3 -23.99 0.06 -13.79
C HIS A 3 -22.93 0.78 -14.65
N GLY A 4 -21.64 0.67 -14.28
CA GLY A 4 -20.55 1.27 -15.06
C GLY A 4 -20.34 0.61 -16.43
N LEU A 5 -20.69 -0.67 -16.58
CA LEU A 5 -20.65 -1.36 -17.87
C LEU A 5 -21.74 -0.84 -18.81
N LEU A 6 -22.94 -0.56 -18.29
CA LEU A 6 -24.05 -0.02 -19.08
C LEU A 6 -23.73 1.39 -19.62
N HIS A 7 -23.05 2.23 -18.82
CA HIS A 7 -22.51 3.51 -19.29
C HIS A 7 -21.54 3.35 -20.46
N LEU A 8 -20.65 2.33 -20.41
CA LEU A 8 -19.74 2.03 -21.52
C LEU A 8 -20.44 1.49 -22.77
N LEU A 9 -21.61 0.87 -22.60
CA LEU A 9 -22.45 0.39 -23.70
C LEU A 9 -23.38 1.48 -24.26
N GLY A 10 -23.27 2.72 -23.75
CA GLY A 10 -23.99 3.88 -24.25
C GLY A 10 -25.34 4.12 -23.59
N PHE A 11 -25.66 3.43 -22.49
CA PHE A 11 -26.81 3.76 -21.66
C PHE A 11 -26.47 4.94 -20.78
N ASP A 12 -27.36 5.92 -20.69
CA ASP A 12 -27.19 7.06 -19.81
C ASP A 12 -28.51 7.41 -19.13
N HIS A 13 -28.64 6.96 -17.88
CA HIS A 13 -29.81 7.22 -17.05
C HIS A 13 -29.98 8.71 -16.68
N GLU A 14 -28.98 9.57 -16.87
CA GLU A 14 -29.08 11.00 -16.51
C GLU A 14 -29.82 11.81 -17.57
N VAL A 15 -30.04 11.24 -18.76
CA VAL A 15 -30.62 11.93 -19.93
C VAL A 15 -32.13 12.09 -19.80
N SER A 16 -32.84 11.09 -19.27
CA SER A 16 -34.29 11.15 -19.07
C SER A 16 -34.78 9.99 -18.19
N LYS A 17 -35.98 10.14 -17.61
CA LYS A 17 -36.66 9.05 -16.89
C LYS A 17 -36.86 7.78 -17.73
N VAL A 18 -37.06 7.94 -19.04
CA VAL A 18 -37.21 6.79 -19.96
C VAL A 18 -35.87 6.05 -20.09
N ALA A 19 -34.77 6.79 -20.23
CA ALA A 19 -33.43 6.22 -20.29
C ALA A 19 -33.00 5.58 -18.96
N GLU A 20 -33.46 6.14 -17.84
CA GLU A 20 -33.28 5.58 -16.50
C GLU A 20 -34.01 4.25 -16.32
N GLU A 21 -35.28 4.16 -16.73
CA GLU A 21 -36.06 2.90 -16.69
C GLU A 21 -35.49 1.83 -17.63
N GLU A 22 -34.99 2.22 -18.80
CA GLU A 22 -34.31 1.30 -19.74
C GLU A 22 -33.01 0.76 -19.15
N MET A 23 -32.18 1.64 -18.58
CA MET A 23 -30.92 1.25 -17.97
C MET A 23 -31.13 0.41 -16.69
N GLU A 24 -32.18 0.67 -15.91
CA GLU A 24 -32.53 -0.15 -14.74
C GLU A 24 -32.91 -1.58 -15.14
N LYS A 25 -33.72 -1.76 -16.20
CA LYS A 25 -34.11 -3.08 -16.70
C LYS A 25 -32.91 -3.89 -17.18
N GLU A 26 -31.99 -3.26 -17.89
CA GLU A 26 -30.76 -3.92 -18.35
C GLU A 26 -29.82 -4.25 -17.19
N GLU A 27 -29.78 -3.41 -16.15
CA GLU A 27 -29.01 -3.70 -14.93
C GLU A 27 -29.56 -4.95 -14.22
N GLU A 28 -30.88 -5.07 -14.09
CA GLU A 28 -31.55 -6.23 -13.51
C GLU A 28 -31.40 -7.49 -14.39
N HIS A 29 -31.43 -7.34 -15.72
CA HIS A 29 -31.23 -8.45 -16.65
C HIS A 29 -29.83 -9.07 -16.54
N ILE A 30 -28.79 -8.23 -16.47
CA ILE A 30 -27.39 -8.69 -16.35
C ILE A 30 -27.16 -9.34 -14.97
N LEU A 31 -27.68 -8.74 -13.90
CA LEU A 31 -27.56 -9.30 -12.54
C LEU A 31 -28.20 -10.69 -12.44
N ASN A 32 -29.39 -10.87 -13.02
CA ASN A 32 -30.09 -12.15 -13.03
C ASN A 32 -29.38 -13.20 -13.90
N THR A 33 -28.87 -12.81 -15.08
CA THR A 33 -28.18 -13.71 -16.00
C THR A 33 -26.87 -14.24 -15.41
N LEU A 34 -26.18 -13.42 -14.60
CA LEU A 34 -24.92 -13.79 -13.95
C LEU A 34 -25.12 -14.45 -12.57
N GLU A 35 -26.36 -14.67 -12.14
CA GLU A 35 -26.74 -15.17 -10.81
C GLU A 35 -26.14 -14.34 -9.64
N TRP A 36 -25.90 -13.06 -9.87
CA TRP A 36 -25.32 -12.17 -8.86
C TRP A 36 -26.40 -11.73 -7.87
N ARG A 37 -26.17 -12.00 -6.59
CA ARG A 37 -27.09 -11.59 -5.51
C ARG A 37 -26.92 -10.10 -5.21
N GLY A 38 -27.94 -9.30 -5.52
CA GLY A 38 -27.98 -7.86 -5.22
C GLY A 38 -29.03 -7.13 -6.05
N LYS A 39 -29.36 -5.88 -5.68
CA LYS A 39 -30.18 -4.98 -6.50
C LYS A 39 -29.28 -4.12 -7.39
N GLY A 40 -29.79 -3.68 -8.54
CA GLY A 40 -29.14 -2.67 -9.38
C GLY A 40 -28.95 -1.35 -8.63
N LEU A 41 -27.97 -0.54 -9.03
CA LEU A 41 -27.67 0.74 -8.41
C LEU A 41 -28.83 1.71 -8.55
N ILE A 42 -29.52 1.73 -9.70
CA ILE A 42 -30.67 2.62 -9.94
C ILE A 42 -31.81 2.28 -8.96
N LYS A 43 -32.17 1.00 -8.86
CA LYS A 43 -33.20 0.51 -7.92
C LYS A 43 -32.84 0.74 -6.46
N SER A 44 -31.55 0.61 -6.11
CA SER A 44 -31.06 0.88 -4.76
C SER A 44 -31.16 2.36 -4.40
N ALA A 45 -30.95 3.27 -5.36
CA ALA A 45 -31.12 4.70 -5.17
C ALA A 45 -32.58 5.09 -4.95
N TYR A 46 -33.52 4.48 -5.69
CA TYR A 46 -34.96 4.66 -5.46
C TYR A 46 -35.40 4.19 -4.07
N ASP A 47 -34.98 2.99 -3.65
CA ASP A 47 -35.29 2.46 -2.32
C ASP A 47 -34.81 3.43 -1.22
N ILE A 48 -33.61 4.01 -1.37
CA ILE A 48 -33.06 5.00 -0.44
C ILE A 48 -33.92 6.27 -0.46
N ALA A 49 -34.28 6.78 -1.64
CA ALA A 49 -35.12 7.97 -1.77
C ALA A 49 -36.51 7.77 -1.14
N THR A 50 -37.15 6.62 -1.38
CA THR A 50 -38.46 6.28 -0.79
C THR A 50 -38.38 6.10 0.72
N VAL A 51 -37.29 5.52 1.24
CA VAL A 51 -37.04 5.44 2.70
C VAL A 51 -36.87 6.83 3.30
N MET A 52 -36.16 7.74 2.63
CA MET A 52 -35.98 9.13 3.08
C MET A 52 -37.30 9.93 3.06
N GLU A 53 -38.15 9.73 2.05
CA GLU A 53 -39.47 10.35 1.96
C GLU A 53 -40.43 9.85 3.06
N HIS A 54 -40.34 8.55 3.42
CA HIS A 54 -41.07 7.99 4.56
C HIS A 54 -40.54 8.47 5.92
N LEU A 55 -39.23 8.75 6.03
CA LEU A 55 -38.66 9.39 7.23
C LEU A 55 -39.15 10.84 7.40
N GLN A 56 -39.35 11.58 6.32
CA GLN A 56 -39.86 12.96 6.39
C GLN A 56 -41.34 13.03 6.77
N ASN A 57 -42.15 12.08 6.30
CA ASN A 57 -43.59 12.02 6.61
C ASN A 57 -43.91 11.46 8.00
N SER A 58 -42.95 10.87 8.71
CA SER A 58 -43.14 10.29 10.05
C SER A 58 -42.75 11.23 11.22
N VAL A 59 -42.29 12.46 10.92
CA VAL A 59 -41.87 13.45 11.93
C VAL A 59 -43.05 14.08 12.70
N GLU A 60 -44.30 13.88 12.28
CA GLU A 60 -45.47 14.50 12.95
C GLU A 60 -46.12 13.67 14.07
N ALA A 61 -45.64 12.47 14.40
CA ALA A 61 -46.24 11.70 15.49
C ALA A 61 -45.23 10.92 16.35
N ASP A 62 -45.05 11.48 17.54
CA ASP A 62 -45.05 10.77 18.83
C ASP A 62 -43.71 10.23 19.39
N SER A 63 -43.49 10.66 20.64
CA SER A 63 -42.60 10.31 21.76
C SER A 63 -41.67 9.07 21.78
N ASN A 64 -41.44 8.34 20.68
CA ASN A 64 -40.47 7.23 20.60
C ASN A 64 -39.06 7.65 20.13
N ILE A 65 -38.88 8.94 19.79
CA ILE A 65 -37.65 9.50 19.20
C ILE A 65 -36.42 9.31 20.10
N GLU A 66 -36.55 9.37 21.43
CA GLU A 66 -35.39 9.17 22.32
C GLU A 66 -34.79 7.76 22.23
N LYS A 67 -35.59 6.73 21.93
CA LYS A 67 -35.09 5.36 21.74
C LYS A 67 -34.59 5.08 20.32
N VAL A 68 -35.10 5.78 19.31
CA VAL A 68 -34.67 5.63 17.92
C VAL A 68 -33.38 6.41 17.65
N ILE A 69 -33.17 7.59 18.25
CA ILE A 69 -31.90 8.34 18.15
C ILE A 69 -30.75 7.55 18.81
N LEU A 70 -31.01 6.80 19.88
CA LEU A 70 -30.03 5.89 20.47
C LEU A 70 -29.77 4.63 19.62
N GLN A 71 -30.61 4.38 18.61
CA GLN A 71 -30.52 3.24 17.69
C GLN A 71 -30.15 3.64 16.25
N GLU A 72 -29.78 4.90 15.98
CA GLU A 72 -28.84 5.24 14.91
C GLU A 72 -27.50 4.57 15.24
N LYS A 73 -27.48 3.25 15.03
CA LYS A 73 -26.34 2.37 15.14
C LYS A 73 -25.20 3.04 14.41
N HIS A 74 -24.16 3.36 15.18
CA HIS A 74 -22.82 3.66 14.69
C HIS A 74 -22.53 2.86 13.41
N GLN A 75 -22.73 3.48 12.24
CA GLN A 75 -21.93 3.07 11.11
C GLN A 75 -20.55 3.63 11.43
N PRO A 76 -19.56 2.77 11.66
CA PRO A 76 -18.25 3.29 12.00
C PRO A 76 -17.75 4.11 10.82
N LYS A 77 -17.46 5.38 11.09
CA LYS A 77 -16.90 6.27 10.09
C LYS A 77 -15.48 5.80 9.84
N LEU A 78 -15.23 5.25 8.66
CA LEU A 78 -13.89 4.88 8.22
C LEU A 78 -12.94 6.05 8.51
N SER A 79 -11.94 5.83 9.35
CA SER A 79 -11.00 6.89 9.75
C SER A 79 -9.60 6.63 9.25
N HIS A 80 -9.28 5.37 8.91
CA HIS A 80 -7.98 4.98 8.41
C HIS A 80 -8.08 4.02 7.23
N ILE A 81 -7.24 4.23 6.21
CA ILE A 81 -7.00 3.27 5.12
C ILE A 81 -5.55 2.84 5.18
N ILE A 82 -5.31 1.53 5.26
CA ILE A 82 -3.99 0.94 5.07
C ILE A 82 -3.78 0.73 3.57
N CYS A 83 -2.71 1.29 3.02
CA CYS A 83 -2.44 1.15 1.60
C CYS A 83 -1.08 0.49 1.37
N ASP A 84 -1.10 -0.71 0.78
CA ASP A 84 0.12 -1.22 0.14
C ASP A 84 0.43 -0.39 -1.09
N ILE A 85 1.71 -0.09 -1.30
CA ILE A 85 2.13 0.67 -2.48
C ILE A 85 2.55 -0.29 -3.60
N ASP A 86 3.40 -1.26 -3.28
CA ASP A 86 4.03 -2.13 -4.28
C ASP A 86 3.00 -3.12 -4.86
N GLY A 87 2.82 -3.13 -6.18
CA GLY A 87 1.85 -3.99 -6.86
C GLY A 87 0.38 -3.58 -6.66
N THR A 88 0.12 -2.48 -5.96
CA THR A 88 -1.24 -2.03 -5.60
C THR A 88 -1.54 -0.61 -6.11
N ILE A 89 -0.80 0.40 -5.64
CA ILE A 89 -0.87 1.77 -6.20
C ILE A 89 0.14 1.92 -7.34
N MET A 90 1.30 1.26 -7.19
CA MET A 90 2.40 1.34 -8.13
C MET A 90 2.65 -0.04 -8.73
N ASP A 91 2.81 -0.11 -10.05
CA ASP A 91 3.30 -1.31 -10.70
C ASP A 91 4.79 -1.56 -10.37
N TYR A 92 5.32 -2.70 -10.79
CA TYR A 92 6.71 -3.06 -10.50
C TYR A 92 7.74 -2.30 -11.34
N GLU A 93 7.29 -1.57 -12.37
CA GLU A 93 8.12 -0.74 -13.25
C GLU A 93 8.17 0.73 -12.76
N GLY A 94 7.44 1.07 -11.70
CA GLY A 94 7.40 2.41 -11.11
C GLY A 94 6.25 3.28 -11.66
N GLY A 95 5.40 2.74 -12.53
CA GLY A 95 4.17 3.38 -12.99
C GLY A 95 3.09 3.36 -11.91
N LEU A 96 2.22 4.36 -11.93
CA LEU A 96 1.19 4.55 -10.91
C LEU A 96 -0.21 4.36 -11.50
N HIS A 97 -1.06 3.68 -10.76
CA HIS A 97 -2.46 3.46 -11.12
C HIS A 97 -3.30 4.70 -10.79
N GLU A 98 -3.57 5.55 -11.79
CA GLU A 98 -4.29 6.83 -11.63
C GLU A 98 -5.65 6.68 -10.93
N LYS A 99 -6.39 5.60 -11.21
CA LYS A 99 -7.68 5.32 -10.55
C LYS A 99 -7.52 5.15 -9.03
N SER A 100 -6.51 4.40 -8.59
CA SER A 100 -6.23 4.17 -7.17
C SER A 100 -5.83 5.47 -6.47
N ILE A 101 -5.06 6.32 -7.15
CA ILE A 101 -4.67 7.64 -6.65
C ILE A 101 -5.90 8.53 -6.46
N GLY A 102 -6.79 8.60 -7.45
CA GLY A 102 -8.03 9.38 -7.37
C GLY A 102 -8.90 8.99 -6.17
N SER A 103 -9.14 7.69 -5.98
CA SER A 103 -9.91 7.20 -4.83
C SER A 103 -9.26 7.51 -3.48
N LEU A 104 -7.93 7.45 -3.40
CA LEU A 104 -7.21 7.84 -2.17
C LEU A 104 -7.31 9.35 -1.90
N ARG A 105 -7.30 10.20 -2.94
CA ARG A 105 -7.52 11.66 -2.78
C ARG A 105 -8.90 11.96 -2.23
N GLU A 106 -9.92 11.32 -2.77
CA GLU A 106 -11.30 11.47 -2.29
C GLU A 106 -11.42 11.03 -0.83
N ALA A 107 -10.80 9.90 -0.46
CA ALA A 107 -10.77 9.45 0.94
C ALA A 107 -10.09 10.51 1.85
N ILE A 108 -8.92 11.02 1.47
CA ILE A 108 -8.21 12.06 2.23
C ILE A 108 -9.08 13.33 2.35
N ALA A 109 -9.75 13.75 1.28
CA ALA A 109 -10.63 14.92 1.28
C ALA A 109 -11.84 14.78 2.21
N THR A 110 -12.30 13.55 2.48
CA THR A 110 -13.36 13.25 3.45
C THR A 110 -12.86 13.13 4.90
N GLY A 111 -11.56 13.31 5.13
CA GLY A 111 -10.92 13.27 6.45
C GLY A 111 -10.42 11.89 6.85
N VAL A 112 -10.29 10.95 5.92
CA VAL A 112 -9.70 9.62 6.16
C VAL A 112 -8.17 9.72 6.14
N ASN A 113 -7.52 9.16 7.15
CA ASN A 113 -6.06 9.07 7.20
C ASN A 113 -5.56 7.87 6.40
N VAL A 114 -4.65 8.09 5.45
CA VAL A 114 -4.02 6.99 4.69
C VAL A 114 -2.68 6.64 5.32
N ILE A 115 -2.50 5.38 5.70
CA ILE A 115 -1.24 4.84 6.23
C ILE A 115 -0.58 4.01 5.13
N MET A 116 0.58 4.49 4.67
CA MET A 116 1.35 3.83 3.63
C MET A 116 2.18 2.67 4.18
N VAL A 117 2.17 1.54 3.47
CA VAL A 117 2.93 0.32 3.77
C VAL A 117 3.69 -0.10 2.51
N THR A 118 5.02 -0.20 2.57
CA THR A 118 5.85 -0.49 1.38
C THR A 118 7.20 -1.14 1.69
N GLY A 119 7.74 -1.81 0.67
CA GLY A 119 9.12 -2.32 0.63
C GLY A 119 10.15 -1.25 0.28
N LYS A 120 9.70 -0.09 -0.22
CA LYS A 120 10.53 1.06 -0.59
C LYS A 120 10.93 1.91 0.63
N SER A 121 11.88 2.83 0.43
CA SER A 121 12.20 3.85 1.43
C SER A 121 11.07 4.88 1.57
N ARG A 122 11.05 5.57 2.70
CA ARG A 122 10.11 6.67 2.93
C ARG A 122 10.42 7.84 1.98
N ALA A 123 11.69 8.18 1.79
CA ALA A 123 12.12 9.18 0.82
C ALA A 123 11.64 8.89 -0.61
N SER A 124 11.78 7.65 -1.10
CA SER A 124 11.28 7.24 -2.42
C SER A 124 9.76 7.42 -2.52
N THR A 125 9.05 7.01 -1.49
CA THR A 125 7.59 7.12 -1.43
C THR A 125 7.15 8.58 -1.47
N ILE A 126 7.73 9.43 -0.61
CA ILE A 126 7.46 10.87 -0.59
C ILE A 126 7.76 11.52 -1.94
N ARG A 127 8.91 11.21 -2.55
CA ARG A 127 9.28 11.77 -3.85
C ARG A 127 8.32 11.35 -4.95
N THR A 128 7.91 10.08 -4.95
CA THR A 128 6.93 9.54 -5.88
C THR A 128 5.60 10.29 -5.80
N PHE A 129 5.04 10.43 -4.59
CA PHE A 129 3.75 11.12 -4.44
C PHE A 129 3.86 12.63 -4.62
N LYS A 130 4.95 13.28 -4.21
CA LYS A 130 5.20 14.69 -4.53
C LYS A 130 5.19 14.96 -6.05
N LEU A 131 5.78 14.07 -6.86
CA LEU A 131 5.72 14.18 -8.33
C LEU A 131 4.29 14.10 -8.89
N LEU A 132 3.39 13.39 -8.22
CA LEU A 132 1.96 13.37 -8.55
C LEU A 132 1.21 14.59 -8.03
N ASP A 133 1.63 15.13 -6.89
CA ASP A 133 0.95 16.28 -6.28
C ASP A 133 1.28 17.59 -6.98
N PHE A 134 2.43 17.67 -7.66
CA PHE A 134 2.66 18.71 -8.67
C PHE A 134 1.60 18.68 -9.80
N ARG A 135 0.89 17.57 -9.98
CA ARG A 135 -0.20 17.45 -10.95
C ARG A 135 -1.57 17.79 -10.33
N GLU A 136 -1.82 17.48 -9.05
CA GLU A 136 -3.08 17.81 -8.35
C GLU A 136 -2.91 17.88 -6.80
N LYS A 137 -3.69 18.72 -6.10
CA LYS A 137 -3.54 18.94 -4.65
C LYS A 137 -3.98 17.74 -3.79
N GLY A 138 -3.05 17.11 -3.06
CA GLY A 138 -3.38 16.23 -1.92
C GLY A 138 -2.14 15.60 -1.27
N ASP A 139 -1.74 16.03 -0.07
CA ASP A 139 -0.56 15.49 0.62
C ASP A 139 -0.79 14.05 1.12
N PHE A 140 -0.47 13.05 0.29
CA PHE A 140 -0.61 11.63 0.66
C PHE A 140 0.35 11.18 1.75
N ILE A 141 1.57 11.72 1.73
CA ILE A 141 2.65 11.32 2.62
C ILE A 141 3.68 12.44 2.72
N SER A 142 4.17 12.65 3.94
CA SER A 142 5.22 13.59 4.26
C SER A 142 6.17 13.00 5.30
N GLU A 143 7.18 13.76 5.68
CA GLU A 143 8.14 13.41 6.71
C GLU A 143 7.50 13.24 8.11
N THR A 144 6.30 13.79 8.32
CA THR A 144 5.52 13.67 9.57
C THR A 144 4.43 12.60 9.52
N SER A 145 4.17 12.02 8.35
CA SER A 145 3.13 11.00 8.18
C SER A 145 3.56 9.66 8.79
N PRO A 146 2.64 8.93 9.46
CA PRO A 146 2.90 7.57 9.90
C PRO A 146 3.00 6.61 8.70
N GLY A 147 3.78 5.53 8.84
CA GLY A 147 3.90 4.53 7.79
C GLY A 147 4.92 3.42 8.10
N VAL A 148 4.88 2.39 7.26
CA VAL A 148 5.73 1.19 7.35
C VAL A 148 6.56 1.10 6.08
N PHE A 149 7.89 1.09 6.21
CA PHE A 149 8.84 1.19 5.10
C PHE A 149 9.90 0.09 5.19
N LEU A 150 10.66 -0.10 4.11
CA LEU A 150 11.73 -1.11 4.00
C LEU A 150 11.28 -2.49 4.49
N GLN A 151 10.12 -2.95 4.02
CA GLN A 151 9.53 -4.25 4.37
C GLN A 151 9.21 -4.40 5.87
N GLY A 152 8.91 -3.29 6.54
CA GLY A 152 8.65 -3.26 7.98
C GLY A 152 9.88 -3.10 8.85
N SER A 153 11.05 -2.90 8.26
CA SER A 153 12.29 -2.64 9.00
C SER A 153 12.37 -1.22 9.57
N LEU A 154 11.57 -0.28 9.02
CA LEU A 154 11.43 1.08 9.54
C LEU A 154 9.96 1.44 9.69
N ILE A 155 9.60 1.95 10.86
CA ILE A 155 8.23 2.35 11.18
C ILE A 155 8.24 3.74 11.78
N TYR A 156 7.42 4.62 11.21
CA TYR A 156 7.20 5.97 11.70
C TYR A 156 5.75 6.10 12.18
N GLY A 157 5.57 6.70 13.35
CA GLY A 157 4.29 7.01 13.99
C GLY A 157 3.88 8.45 13.74
N ARG A 158 3.04 8.99 14.64
CA ARG A 158 2.57 10.38 14.56
C ARG A 158 3.75 11.35 14.57
N ASP A 159 3.60 12.46 13.85
CA ASP A 159 4.58 13.53 13.74
C ASP A 159 5.97 13.06 13.25
N GLY A 160 6.00 11.96 12.50
CA GLY A 160 7.24 11.41 11.94
C GLY A 160 8.14 10.74 12.99
N LYS A 161 7.63 10.44 14.19
CA LYS A 161 8.40 9.78 15.24
C LYS A 161 8.80 8.37 14.80
N LYS A 162 10.09 8.04 14.85
CA LYS A 162 10.57 6.67 14.63
C LYS A 162 10.10 5.75 15.76
N VAL A 163 9.25 4.78 15.45
CA VAL A 163 8.64 3.84 16.41
C VAL A 163 9.44 2.55 16.46
N HIS A 164 9.94 2.09 15.32
CA HIS A 164 10.68 0.85 15.21
C HIS A 164 11.77 0.96 14.14
N ARG A 165 12.86 0.26 14.41
CA ARG A 165 14.00 0.09 13.53
C ARG A 165 14.54 -1.32 13.74
N ALA A 166 14.62 -2.09 12.68
CA ALA A 166 15.22 -3.41 12.68
C ALA A 166 16.47 -3.41 11.81
N GLU A 167 17.54 -4.00 12.32
CA GLU A 167 18.84 -4.04 11.67
C GLU A 167 19.17 -5.48 11.28
N LEU A 168 19.86 -5.61 10.14
CA LEU A 168 20.38 -6.89 9.68
C LEU A 168 21.60 -7.30 10.52
N ASP A 169 21.72 -8.61 10.72
CA ASP A 169 22.89 -9.21 11.33
C ASP A 169 24.16 -8.87 10.53
N LEU A 170 25.19 -8.42 11.25
CA LEU A 170 26.42 -7.90 10.62
C LEU A 170 27.12 -8.97 9.78
N ASP A 171 27.09 -10.24 10.20
CA ASP A 171 27.69 -11.32 9.43
C ASP A 171 26.95 -11.52 8.11
N VAL A 172 25.60 -11.47 8.13
CA VAL A 172 24.79 -11.55 6.92
C VAL A 172 25.12 -10.41 5.96
N CYS A 173 25.26 -9.17 6.48
CA CYS A 173 25.67 -8.04 5.67
C CYS A 173 27.04 -8.25 5.03
N LYS A 174 28.03 -8.65 5.84
CA LYS A 174 29.40 -8.89 5.37
C LYS A 174 29.45 -9.97 4.29
N GLU A 175 28.77 -11.09 4.50
CA GLU A 175 28.75 -12.20 3.55
C GLU A 175 28.06 -11.81 2.23
N ALA A 176 26.94 -11.08 2.29
CA ALA A 176 26.26 -10.59 1.09
C ALA A 176 27.10 -9.59 0.30
N LEU A 177 27.81 -8.69 0.98
CA LEU A 177 28.72 -7.73 0.36
C LEU A 177 29.93 -8.43 -0.29
N LEU A 178 30.51 -9.42 0.37
CA LEU A 178 31.58 -10.25 -0.19
C LEU A 178 31.11 -11.01 -1.43
N TYR A 179 29.90 -11.59 -1.37
CA TYR A 179 29.30 -12.28 -2.50
C TYR A 179 29.09 -11.33 -3.69
N SER A 180 28.53 -10.14 -3.43
CA SER A 180 28.33 -9.08 -4.42
C SER A 180 29.62 -8.73 -5.16
N LEU A 181 30.73 -8.48 -4.44
CA LEU A 181 32.03 -8.18 -5.05
C LEU A 181 32.59 -9.35 -5.86
N LYS A 182 32.56 -10.55 -5.28
CA LYS A 182 33.12 -11.76 -5.90
C LYS A 182 32.43 -12.09 -7.22
N HIS A 183 31.10 -11.97 -7.24
CA HIS A 183 30.28 -12.34 -8.40
C HIS A 183 29.90 -11.14 -9.28
N ARG A 184 30.35 -9.92 -8.92
CA ARG A 184 29.99 -8.66 -9.61
C ARG A 184 28.48 -8.47 -9.74
N ILE A 185 27.74 -8.89 -8.71
CA ILE A 185 26.29 -8.74 -8.64
C ILE A 185 25.96 -7.42 -7.92
N PRO A 186 25.20 -6.49 -8.52
CA PRO A 186 24.88 -5.23 -7.89
C PRO A 186 24.07 -5.44 -6.62
N LEU A 187 24.47 -4.75 -5.55
CA LEU A 187 23.86 -4.83 -4.23
C LEU A 187 23.74 -3.42 -3.66
N VAL A 188 22.57 -3.10 -3.12
CA VAL A 188 22.30 -1.83 -2.46
C VAL A 188 21.91 -2.07 -1.01
N ALA A 189 22.65 -1.44 -0.10
CA ALA A 189 22.37 -1.43 1.32
C ALA A 189 21.56 -0.19 1.70
N TYR A 190 20.41 -0.41 2.33
CA TYR A 190 19.55 0.65 2.85
C TYR A 190 19.91 0.93 4.31
N CYS A 191 20.34 2.16 4.56
CA CYS A 191 20.71 2.73 5.84
C CYS A 191 19.80 3.93 6.12
N GLU A 192 18.63 3.65 6.67
CA GLU A 192 17.52 4.60 6.84
C GLU A 192 17.07 5.18 5.51
N GLU A 193 17.27 6.48 5.30
CA GLU A 193 16.94 7.16 4.06
C GLU A 193 18.14 7.17 3.08
N GLN A 194 19.28 6.59 3.45
CA GLN A 194 20.49 6.54 2.62
C GLN A 194 20.66 5.17 1.96
N CYS A 195 21.15 5.17 0.73
CA CYS A 195 21.44 3.96 -0.04
C CYS A 195 22.93 3.90 -0.35
N LEU A 196 23.56 2.75 -0.10
CA LEU A 196 24.99 2.52 -0.32
C LEU A 196 25.20 1.35 -1.28
N THR A 197 26.25 1.41 -2.10
CA THR A 197 26.69 0.31 -2.98
C THR A 197 28.21 0.22 -2.96
N LEU A 198 28.79 -0.92 -3.34
CA LEU A 198 30.24 -1.08 -3.47
C LEU A 198 30.77 -0.66 -4.85
N PHE A 199 29.91 -0.57 -5.85
CA PHE A 199 30.28 -0.17 -7.20
C PHE A 199 29.09 0.39 -7.98
N GLU A 200 29.39 1.19 -9.00
CA GLU A 200 28.40 1.71 -9.94
C GLU A 200 27.86 0.60 -10.83
N HIS A 201 26.55 0.64 -11.10
CA HIS A 201 25.90 -0.28 -12.02
C HIS A 201 24.62 0.33 -12.59
N PRO A 202 24.26 0.11 -13.87
CA PRO A 202 23.05 0.67 -14.46
C PRO A 202 21.76 0.37 -13.67
N PHE A 203 21.62 -0.85 -13.15
CA PHE A 203 20.46 -1.19 -12.30
C PHE A 203 20.40 -0.42 -10.98
N VAL A 204 21.55 -0.04 -10.41
CA VAL A 204 21.60 0.81 -9.22
C VAL A 204 21.16 2.23 -9.56
N GLU A 205 21.51 2.72 -10.75
CA GLU A 205 21.07 4.03 -11.25
C GLU A 205 19.55 4.09 -11.47
N LEU A 206 18.93 2.98 -11.94
CA LEU A 206 17.47 2.88 -12.10
C LEU A 206 16.70 3.09 -10.80
N LEU A 207 17.28 2.74 -9.64
CA LEU A 207 16.63 3.03 -8.35
C LEU A 207 16.38 4.53 -8.18
N HIS A 208 17.33 5.36 -8.60
CA HIS A 208 17.21 6.80 -8.47
C HIS A 208 16.31 7.44 -9.54
N THR A 209 16.43 6.98 -10.78
CA THR A 209 15.79 7.60 -11.95
C THR A 209 14.37 7.09 -12.20
N VAL A 210 14.09 5.82 -11.87
CA VAL A 210 12.78 5.18 -12.09
C VAL A 210 12.04 4.99 -10.77
N HIS A 211 12.72 4.46 -9.75
CA HIS A 211 12.09 4.15 -8.45
C HIS A 211 12.18 5.29 -7.43
N ASN A 212 12.64 6.46 -7.85
CA ASN A 212 12.72 7.69 -7.05
C ASN A 212 13.50 7.57 -5.73
N GLU A 213 14.33 6.54 -5.57
CA GLU A 213 15.19 6.40 -4.40
C GLU A 213 16.22 7.55 -4.31
N ASN A 214 16.72 7.78 -3.11
CA ASN A 214 17.84 8.70 -2.91
C ASN A 214 19.06 8.21 -3.69
N LYS A 215 19.90 9.15 -4.14
CA LYS A 215 21.08 8.82 -4.93
C LYS A 215 21.97 7.87 -4.14
N VAL A 216 22.25 6.72 -4.73
CA VAL A 216 23.07 5.68 -4.09
C VAL A 216 24.52 6.14 -4.03
N LYS A 217 25.11 6.08 -2.84
CA LYS A 217 26.51 6.44 -2.61
C LYS A 217 27.39 5.21 -2.83
N VAL A 218 28.45 5.37 -3.61
CA VAL A 218 29.47 4.33 -3.78
C VAL A 218 30.43 4.38 -2.60
N MET A 219 30.66 3.23 -1.98
CA MET A 219 31.61 2.98 -0.90
C MET A 219 32.79 2.17 -1.44
N HIS A 220 34.01 2.50 -1.02
CA HIS A 220 35.22 1.95 -1.61
C HIS A 220 35.70 0.63 -0.98
N SER A 221 35.16 0.26 0.19
CA SER A 221 35.43 -1.00 0.87
C SER A 221 34.19 -1.51 1.60
N ILE A 222 34.20 -2.78 1.98
CA ILE A 222 33.13 -3.38 2.79
C ILE A 222 33.16 -2.79 4.19
N GLU A 223 34.37 -2.59 4.73
CA GLU A 223 34.63 -2.01 6.04
C GLU A 223 34.02 -0.61 6.13
N ASP A 224 34.31 0.27 5.17
CA ASP A 224 33.74 1.62 5.13
C ASP A 224 32.20 1.60 5.06
N LEU A 225 31.63 0.65 4.29
CA LEU A 225 30.17 0.53 4.14
C LEU A 225 29.52 0.08 5.45
N LEU A 226 30.10 -0.92 6.13
CA LEU A 226 29.58 -1.45 7.39
C LEU A 226 29.78 -0.48 8.56
N GLU A 227 30.85 0.31 8.56
CA GLU A 227 31.10 1.35 9.58
C GLU A 227 30.25 2.61 9.38
N TYR A 228 29.78 2.84 8.15
CA TYR A 228 29.01 4.04 7.82
C TYR A 228 27.69 4.14 8.59
N SER A 229 26.91 3.05 8.64
CA SER A 229 25.67 2.94 9.42
C SER A 229 25.17 1.51 9.44
N SER A 230 24.37 1.16 10.45
CA SER A 230 23.65 -0.11 10.50
C SER A 230 22.66 -0.23 9.34
N ILE A 231 22.56 -1.42 8.76
CA ILE A 231 21.78 -1.70 7.54
C ILE A 231 20.42 -2.30 7.92
N GLN A 232 19.34 -1.78 7.35
CA GLN A 232 17.97 -2.28 7.58
C GLN A 232 17.50 -3.25 6.48
N LYS A 233 18.07 -3.14 5.28
CA LYS A 233 17.71 -3.99 4.13
C LYS A 233 18.85 -4.05 3.12
N LEU A 234 19.04 -5.20 2.49
CA LEU A 234 19.86 -5.33 1.29
C LEU A 234 18.97 -5.67 0.10
N LEU A 235 19.21 -5.01 -1.03
CA LEU A 235 18.60 -5.32 -2.31
C LEU A 235 19.67 -5.83 -3.25
N LEU A 236 19.54 -7.07 -3.72
CA LEU A 236 20.42 -7.66 -4.72
C LEU A 236 19.70 -7.75 -6.06
N PHE A 237 20.40 -7.41 -7.15
CA PHE A 237 19.89 -7.53 -8.51
C PHE A 237 20.30 -8.88 -9.09
N ASP A 238 19.31 -9.72 -9.35
CA ASP A 238 19.54 -11.01 -9.96
C ASP A 238 19.85 -10.85 -11.46
N SER A 239 21.10 -11.10 -11.83
CA SER A 239 21.65 -10.75 -13.14
C SER A 239 21.32 -11.74 -14.26
N THR A 240 20.67 -12.87 -13.96
CA THR A 240 20.47 -13.94 -14.97
C THR A 240 19.01 -14.11 -15.38
N LYS A 241 18.79 -14.30 -16.69
CA LYS A 241 17.55 -14.88 -17.24
C LYS A 241 17.36 -16.34 -16.79
N GLU A 242 18.41 -16.95 -16.23
CA GLU A 242 18.39 -18.26 -15.60
C GLU A 242 18.11 -18.14 -14.11
N ASP A 243 17.19 -18.99 -13.70
CA ASP A 243 16.61 -19.26 -12.39
C ASP A 243 17.21 -18.54 -11.16
N SER A 244 16.48 -17.52 -10.68
CA SER A 244 16.64 -16.87 -9.37
C SER A 244 16.70 -17.80 -8.15
N SER A 245 16.41 -19.09 -8.38
CA SER A 245 16.43 -20.14 -7.37
C SER A 245 17.82 -20.30 -6.74
N VAL A 246 18.91 -20.19 -7.50
CA VAL A 246 20.28 -20.40 -6.99
C VAL A 246 20.70 -19.28 -6.05
N LEU A 247 20.55 -18.01 -6.47
CA LEU A 247 20.89 -16.85 -5.65
C LEU A 247 20.05 -16.83 -4.36
N ARG A 248 18.74 -17.08 -4.52
CA ARG A 248 17.82 -17.16 -3.38
C ARG A 248 18.17 -18.30 -2.44
N GLN A 249 18.47 -19.50 -2.96
CA GLN A 249 18.83 -20.66 -2.16
C GLN A 249 20.12 -20.37 -1.38
N HIS A 250 21.14 -19.85 -2.06
CA HIS A 250 22.40 -19.46 -1.42
C HIS A 250 22.15 -18.53 -0.23
N PHE A 251 21.43 -17.43 -0.44
CA PHE A 251 21.16 -16.48 0.64
C PHE A 251 20.21 -17.02 1.70
N SER A 252 19.26 -17.88 1.35
CA SER A 252 18.35 -18.49 2.33
C SER A 252 19.08 -19.45 3.26
N GLU A 253 20.07 -20.17 2.74
CA GLU A 253 20.95 -21.05 3.53
C GLU A 253 21.92 -20.24 4.38
N LEU A 254 22.59 -19.25 3.79
CA LEU A 254 23.55 -18.36 4.42
C LEU A 254 22.94 -17.58 5.59
N SER A 255 21.74 -17.05 5.39
CA SER A 255 21.04 -16.22 6.37
C SER A 255 20.08 -16.99 7.27
N ARG A 256 20.13 -18.33 7.25
CA ARG A 256 19.17 -19.18 7.97
C ARG A 256 19.14 -18.84 9.46
N GLY A 257 17.99 -18.38 9.94
CA GLY A 257 17.78 -18.00 11.33
C GLY A 257 18.35 -16.63 11.72
N LYS A 258 18.90 -15.88 10.76
CA LYS A 258 19.46 -14.53 10.95
C LYS A 258 18.75 -13.47 10.11
N ALA A 259 18.28 -13.81 8.91
CA ALA A 259 17.53 -12.92 8.03
C ALA A 259 16.46 -13.67 7.23
N HIS A 260 15.58 -12.91 6.60
CA HIS A 260 14.61 -13.39 5.62
C HIS A 260 14.98 -12.93 4.21
N VAL A 261 14.83 -13.84 3.26
CA VAL A 261 15.09 -13.61 1.84
C VAL A 261 13.77 -13.58 1.08
N ILE A 262 13.42 -12.42 0.54
CA ILE A 262 12.16 -12.15 -0.15
C ILE A 262 12.46 -11.97 -1.64
N LYS A 263 11.84 -12.81 -2.48
CA LYS A 263 11.89 -12.62 -3.93
C LYS A 263 10.87 -11.55 -4.33
N MET A 264 11.33 -10.57 -5.09
CA MET A 264 10.47 -9.53 -5.65
C MET A 264 10.05 -9.89 -7.08
N HIS A 265 9.09 -9.15 -7.64
CA HIS A 265 8.54 -9.40 -8.98
C HIS A 265 9.49 -9.00 -10.11
N SER A 266 10.31 -7.97 -9.92
CA SER A 266 11.49 -7.68 -10.73
C SER A 266 12.63 -8.57 -10.24
N ASN A 267 13.52 -9.03 -11.13
CA ASN A 267 14.71 -9.88 -10.86
C ASN A 267 15.62 -9.34 -9.74
N THR A 268 15.12 -9.33 -8.52
CA THR A 268 15.70 -8.68 -7.36
C THR A 268 15.26 -9.43 -6.11
N ILE A 269 16.13 -9.40 -5.12
CA ILE A 269 15.96 -10.10 -3.86
C ILE A 269 16.17 -9.09 -2.75
N ASP A 270 15.20 -8.98 -1.86
CA ASP A 270 15.32 -8.25 -0.59
C ASP A 270 15.84 -9.23 0.48
N ILE A 271 16.91 -8.87 1.18
CA ILE A 271 17.34 -9.51 2.42
C ILE A 271 16.98 -8.55 3.56
N VAL A 272 16.18 -9.02 4.51
CA VAL A 272 15.63 -8.21 5.60
C VAL A 272 15.77 -8.94 6.95
N PRO A 273 15.76 -8.25 8.10
CA PRO A 273 15.88 -8.89 9.41
C PRO A 273 14.82 -9.98 9.65
N LEU A 274 15.14 -10.98 10.48
CA LEU A 274 14.26 -12.15 10.66
C LEU A 274 12.85 -11.78 11.18
N ASN A 275 12.72 -10.74 11.99
CA ASN A 275 11.42 -10.39 12.57
C ASN A 275 10.70 -9.25 11.84
N THR A 276 11.10 -8.92 10.62
CA THR A 276 10.49 -7.85 9.83
C THR A 276 9.56 -8.39 8.75
N SER A 277 8.37 -7.82 8.69
CA SER A 277 7.45 -7.94 7.56
C SER A 277 6.57 -6.71 7.54
N LYS A 278 6.00 -6.38 6.37
CA LYS A 278 5.02 -5.29 6.24
C LYS A 278 3.84 -5.46 7.22
N GLY A 279 3.30 -6.68 7.35
CA GLY A 279 2.20 -6.98 8.29
C GLY A 279 2.61 -6.92 9.77
N GLY A 280 3.81 -7.37 10.12
CA GLY A 280 4.36 -7.24 11.47
C GLY A 280 4.60 -5.77 11.85
N GLY A 281 5.15 -4.99 10.92
CA GLY A 281 5.35 -3.56 11.11
C GLY A 281 4.03 -2.79 11.22
N LEU A 282 3.03 -3.15 10.42
CA LEU A 282 1.69 -2.57 10.52
C LEU A 282 1.09 -2.80 11.91
N ARG A 283 1.25 -3.99 12.50
CA ARG A 283 0.78 -4.27 13.87
C ARG A 283 1.43 -3.34 14.88
N ILE A 284 2.76 -3.21 14.86
CA ILE A 284 3.50 -2.30 15.74
C ILE A 284 3.01 -0.85 15.59
N LEU A 285 2.75 -0.43 14.35
CA LEU A 285 2.27 0.92 14.07
C LEU A 285 0.84 1.14 14.61
N LEU A 286 -0.08 0.23 14.33
CA LEU A 286 -1.47 0.35 14.79
C LEU A 286 -1.55 0.36 16.32
N ASP A 287 -0.78 -0.49 16.99
CA ASP A 287 -0.66 -0.51 18.46
C ASP A 287 -0.12 0.84 18.98
N HIS A 288 0.92 1.39 18.34
CA HIS A 288 1.46 2.71 18.69
C HIS A 288 0.46 3.86 18.48
N LEU A 289 -0.38 3.75 17.45
CA LEU A 289 -1.40 4.75 17.15
C LEU A 289 -2.68 4.57 17.99
N GLY A 290 -2.81 3.46 18.74
CA GLY A 290 -4.02 3.13 19.48
C GLY A 290 -5.21 2.81 18.58
N ILE A 291 -4.97 2.34 17.35
CA ILE A 291 -6.01 2.02 16.37
C ILE A 291 -6.39 0.54 16.51
N THR A 292 -7.64 0.29 16.87
CA THR A 292 -8.21 -1.06 16.98
C THR A 292 -8.89 -1.48 15.68
N LYS A 293 -8.86 -2.79 15.36
CA LYS A 293 -9.41 -3.35 14.11
C LYS A 293 -10.94 -3.26 13.98
N ASP A 294 -11.64 -2.87 15.04
CA ASP A 294 -13.05 -3.25 15.20
C ASP A 294 -14.04 -2.47 14.34
N CYS A 295 -13.67 -1.34 13.74
CA CYS A 295 -14.65 -0.47 13.04
C CYS A 295 -14.03 0.55 12.05
N ASP A 296 -12.79 0.97 12.29
CA ASP A 296 -12.27 2.24 11.78
C ASP A 296 -11.24 2.13 10.64
N LEU A 297 -11.01 0.91 10.16
CA LEU A 297 -9.86 0.55 9.34
C LEU A 297 -10.30 -0.26 8.10
N ASP A 298 -9.92 0.23 6.92
CA ASP A 298 -9.99 -0.50 5.66
C ASP A 298 -8.57 -0.71 5.11
N SER A 299 -8.39 -1.60 4.13
CA SER A 299 -7.09 -1.88 3.53
C SER A 299 -7.18 -2.12 2.03
N ILE A 300 -6.19 -1.61 1.30
CA ILE A 300 -6.03 -1.80 -0.14
C ILE A 300 -4.74 -2.61 -0.37
N GLY A 301 -4.83 -3.65 -1.21
CA GLY A 301 -3.74 -4.57 -1.53
C GLY A 301 -3.82 -5.91 -0.78
N ASP A 302 -2.70 -6.61 -0.67
CA ASP A 302 -2.60 -7.96 -0.08
C ASP A 302 -2.97 -8.02 1.42
N TYR A 303 -3.10 -6.86 2.08
CA TYR A 303 -3.54 -6.75 3.48
C TYR A 303 -5.04 -6.93 3.69
N THR A 304 -5.84 -7.01 2.61
CA THR A 304 -7.26 -7.38 2.70
C THR A 304 -7.45 -8.71 3.43
N ARG A 305 -6.53 -9.67 3.26
CA ARG A 305 -6.52 -10.96 3.99
C ARG A 305 -6.25 -10.83 5.50
N TRP A 306 -5.59 -9.75 5.91
CA TRP A 306 -5.22 -9.51 7.31
C TRP A 306 -6.36 -8.89 8.14
N LEU A 307 -7.27 -8.19 7.46
CA LEU A 307 -8.55 -7.75 8.02
C LEU A 307 -9.61 -8.86 8.02
N SER A 308 -9.50 -9.84 7.12
CA SER A 308 -10.46 -10.95 7.02
C SER A 308 -10.22 -12.11 7.99
N ASN A 309 -9.03 -12.25 8.56
CA ASN A 309 -8.75 -13.22 9.65
C ASN A 309 -9.27 -12.69 11.00
N LYS A 310 -10.59 -12.48 11.07
CA LYS A 310 -11.35 -12.27 12.31
C LYS A 310 -11.55 -13.59 13.03
#